data_AF-A0A8H4VRR0-F1
#
_entry.id   AF-A0A8H4VRR0-F1
#
_cell.length_a   1.000
_cell.length_b   1.000
_cell.length_c   1.000
_cell.angle_alpha   90.00
_cell.angle_beta   90.00
_cell.angle_gamma   90.00
#
_symmetry.space_group_name_H-M   'P 1'
#
loop_
_entity.id
_entity.type
_entity.pdbx_description
1 polymer ?
#
loop_
_entity_poly.entity_id
_entity_poly.type
_entity_poly.pdbx_seq_one_letter_code
_entity_poly.pdbx_strand_id
1 'polypeptide(L)'
;MVNYLTNHRLRWGQPDTQSLLPSAVVDDPSASQPLSSSESDGPTSYFCWETPQKYLSIIQNDWPYSVPPEVEHTLIWTKVPIYHPDLVDPSIQARIDQDGLCGFTGNDSPPPSPSNLPSCLPALAEWGITKETMVVSSPATEEQKALIDKAGREVHRFVKNRWKESDWETAWFVNPPRLQSVPGLAHIHVFARHK
;
A
#
# COMPACT_ATOMS: atom_id res chain seq x y z
N MET A 1 14.85 -6.10 -14.71
CA MET A 1 14.27 -5.27 -13.63
C MET A 1 14.12 -6.06 -12.32
N VAL A 2 13.28 -7.11 -12.25
CA VAL A 2 13.07 -7.90 -11.01
C VAL A 2 14.38 -8.37 -10.35
N ASN A 3 15.30 -8.95 -11.13
CA ASN A 3 16.61 -9.39 -10.62
C ASN A 3 17.38 -8.27 -9.90
N TYR A 4 17.41 -7.07 -10.49
CA TYR A 4 18.04 -5.90 -9.87
C TYR A 4 17.33 -5.48 -8.58
N LEU A 5 15.99 -5.43 -8.61
CA LEU A 5 15.21 -5.07 -7.42
C LEU A 5 15.49 -6.04 -6.26
N THR A 6 15.32 -7.35 -6.50
CA THR A 6 15.41 -8.38 -5.47
C THR A 6 16.82 -8.52 -4.90
N ASN A 7 17.86 -8.42 -5.74
CA ASN A 7 19.24 -8.70 -5.34
C ASN A 7 20.07 -7.46 -5.00
N HIS A 8 19.63 -6.25 -5.38
CA HIS A 8 20.40 -5.02 -5.16
C HIS A 8 19.59 -3.90 -4.51
N ARG A 9 18.43 -3.52 -5.05
CA ARG A 9 17.71 -2.32 -4.57
C ARG A 9 17.02 -2.53 -3.22
N LEU A 10 16.31 -3.65 -3.06
CA LEU A 10 15.36 -3.84 -1.96
C LEU A 10 16.04 -4.19 -0.63
N ARG A 11 17.22 -4.84 -0.66
CA ARG A 11 18.02 -5.13 0.56
C ARG A 11 17.15 -5.59 1.74
N TRP A 12 16.42 -6.67 1.54
CA TRP A 12 15.40 -7.17 2.48
C TRP A 12 15.80 -7.10 3.95
N GLY A 13 14.94 -6.50 4.76
CA GLY A 13 15.10 -6.30 6.19
C GLY A 13 16.11 -5.23 6.61
N GLN A 14 16.71 -4.51 5.65
CA GLN A 14 17.63 -3.41 5.92
C GLN A 14 16.93 -2.06 5.73
N PRO A 15 17.36 -0.99 6.42
CA PRO A 15 16.90 0.37 6.16
C PRO A 15 17.19 0.80 4.72
N ASP A 16 16.33 1.68 4.17
CA ASP A 16 16.58 2.28 2.87
C ASP A 16 17.70 3.31 2.96
N THR A 17 18.86 2.95 2.41
CA THR A 17 20.00 3.88 2.29
C THR A 17 20.35 4.18 0.84
N GLN A 18 19.50 3.80 -0.11
CA GLN A 18 19.74 3.99 -1.56
C GLN A 18 18.84 5.05 -2.18
N SER A 19 17.66 5.29 -1.61
CA SER A 19 16.81 6.40 -2.05
C SER A 19 17.50 7.75 -1.84
N LEU A 20 17.32 8.65 -2.80
CA LEU A 20 17.69 10.07 -2.67
C LEU A 20 16.59 10.89 -1.97
N LEU A 21 15.37 10.37 -1.90
CA LEU A 21 14.26 10.97 -1.19
C LEU A 21 14.31 10.56 0.28
N PRO A 22 14.26 11.53 1.21
CA PRO A 22 14.25 11.24 2.64
C PRO A 22 12.89 10.70 3.09
N SER A 23 12.87 10.03 4.24
CA SER A 23 11.65 9.78 5.01
C SER A 23 11.80 10.39 6.40
N ALA A 24 10.76 11.06 6.88
CA ALA A 24 10.72 11.57 8.25
C ALA A 24 10.37 10.47 9.26
N VAL A 25 9.86 9.32 8.80
CA VAL A 25 9.72 8.12 9.64
C VAL A 25 11.08 7.47 9.78
N VAL A 26 11.67 7.61 10.97
CA VAL A 26 12.94 6.95 11.31
C VAL A 26 12.65 5.50 11.69
N ASP A 27 13.24 4.56 10.94
CA ASP A 27 13.28 3.16 11.36
C ASP A 27 14.19 3.05 12.58
N ASP A 28 13.63 2.70 13.74
CA ASP A 28 14.42 2.42 14.93
C ASP A 28 15.14 1.06 14.77
N PRO A 29 16.47 1.03 14.59
CA PRO A 29 17.20 -0.22 14.46
C PRO A 29 17.20 -1.05 15.75
N SER A 30 16.78 -0.49 16.89
CA SER A 30 16.62 -1.21 18.16
C SER A 30 15.23 -1.84 18.34
N ALA A 31 14.21 -1.34 17.64
CA ALA A 31 12.88 -1.98 17.56
C ALA A 31 12.92 -3.31 16.79
N SER A 32 14.03 -3.58 16.08
CA SER A 32 14.37 -4.89 15.48
C SER A 32 14.76 -5.97 16.52
N GLN A 33 14.83 -5.65 17.82
CA GLN A 33 14.98 -6.64 18.87
C GLN A 33 13.63 -7.35 19.07
N PRO A 34 13.54 -8.69 18.89
CA PRO A 34 12.27 -9.38 18.94
C PRO A 34 11.69 -9.28 20.36
N LEU A 35 10.56 -8.56 20.50
CA LEU A 35 9.68 -8.73 21.65
C LEU A 35 9.20 -10.18 21.65
N SER A 36 9.78 -10.99 22.53
CA SER A 36 9.50 -12.41 22.73
C SER A 36 9.71 -13.30 21.50
N SER A 37 10.79 -14.06 21.55
CA SER A 37 11.05 -15.27 20.77
C SER A 37 9.96 -16.33 21.00
N SER A 38 8.81 -16.17 20.36
CA SER A 38 8.01 -17.31 19.93
C SER A 38 8.36 -17.56 18.46
N GLU A 39 9.36 -18.41 18.26
CA GLU A 39 9.84 -18.84 16.95
C GLU A 39 8.73 -19.61 16.21
N SER A 40 7.91 -18.88 15.45
CA SER A 40 7.47 -19.40 14.16
C SER A 40 8.43 -18.85 13.11
N ASP A 41 9.60 -19.47 12.99
CA ASP A 41 10.70 -18.98 12.14
C ASP A 41 10.42 -19.12 10.62
N GLY A 42 9.22 -19.58 10.27
CA GLY A 42 8.72 -19.71 8.90
C GLY A 42 8.12 -18.43 8.34
N PRO A 43 8.03 -18.32 7.01
CA PRO A 43 7.25 -17.25 6.38
C PRO A 43 5.79 -17.35 6.81
N THR A 44 5.17 -16.20 7.11
CA THR A 44 3.71 -16.12 7.15
C THR A 44 3.16 -16.50 5.76
N SER A 45 1.98 -17.12 5.70
CA SER A 45 1.37 -17.52 4.42
C SER A 45 1.03 -16.31 3.54
N TYR A 46 0.83 -15.14 4.15
CA TYR A 46 0.53 -13.88 3.51
C TYR A 46 1.07 -12.70 4.32
N PHE A 47 1.05 -11.51 3.71
CA PHE A 47 1.42 -10.27 4.37
C PHE A 47 0.43 -9.94 5.49
N CYS A 48 0.92 -9.91 6.73
CA CYS A 48 0.20 -9.43 7.91
C CYS A 48 0.96 -8.30 8.62
N TRP A 49 0.32 -7.65 9.60
CA TRP A 49 0.96 -6.61 10.41
C TRP A 49 2.18 -7.10 11.21
N GLU A 50 2.31 -8.42 11.42
CA GLU A 50 3.44 -9.09 12.10
C GLU A 50 4.48 -9.66 11.12
N THR A 51 4.34 -9.40 9.81
CA THR A 51 5.27 -9.94 8.81
C THR A 51 6.71 -9.59 9.21
N PRO A 52 7.59 -10.59 9.42
CA PRO A 52 8.93 -10.32 9.94
C PRO A 52 9.72 -9.43 8.98
N GLN A 53 10.49 -8.49 9.54
CA GLN A 53 11.24 -7.49 8.76
C GLN A 53 12.15 -8.11 7.69
N LYS A 54 12.69 -9.32 7.91
CA LYS A 54 13.49 -10.08 6.91
C LYS A 54 12.74 -10.40 5.60
N TYR A 55 11.41 -10.31 5.58
CA TYR A 55 10.55 -10.46 4.41
C TYR A 55 10.12 -9.14 3.77
N LEU A 56 10.42 -8.01 4.40
CA LEU A 56 9.99 -6.69 3.99
C LEU A 56 11.15 -5.84 3.48
N SER A 57 10.83 -4.90 2.60
CA SER A 57 11.71 -3.80 2.23
C SER A 57 10.85 -2.54 2.11
N ILE A 58 11.10 -1.57 3.00
CA ILE A 58 10.35 -0.32 3.06
C ILE A 58 11.27 0.76 2.52
N ILE A 59 10.90 1.36 1.40
CA ILE A 59 11.75 2.32 0.67
C ILE A 59 10.91 3.53 0.26
N GLN A 60 11.55 4.68 0.09
CA GLN A 60 10.90 5.76 -0.65
C GLN A 60 10.85 5.37 -2.14
N ASN A 61 9.73 5.68 -2.80
CA ASN A 61 9.57 5.42 -4.22
C ASN A 61 10.55 6.31 -4.99
N ASP A 62 11.55 5.70 -5.64
CA ASP A 62 12.56 6.41 -6.43
C ASP A 62 11.93 7.26 -7.55
N TRP A 63 10.71 6.91 -7.99
CA TRP A 63 9.92 7.62 -8.99
C TRP A 63 8.52 7.90 -8.43
N PRO A 64 8.39 8.88 -7.53
CA PRO A 64 7.12 9.16 -6.87
C PRO A 64 6.08 9.65 -7.89
N TYR A 65 4.80 9.51 -7.52
CA TYR A 65 3.73 10.05 -8.34
C TYR A 65 3.70 11.57 -8.19
N SER A 66 2.94 12.23 -9.05
CA SER A 66 2.72 13.68 -8.95
C SER A 66 1.84 13.99 -7.74
N VAL A 67 2.46 14.09 -6.57
CA VAL A 67 1.84 14.43 -5.28
C VAL A 67 2.40 15.76 -4.74
N PRO A 68 1.71 16.43 -3.81
CA PRO A 68 2.24 17.62 -3.15
C PRO A 68 3.61 17.37 -2.49
N PRO A 69 4.52 18.37 -2.43
CA PRO A 69 5.88 18.21 -1.91
C PRO A 69 6.00 17.69 -0.47
N GLU A 70 4.96 17.92 0.34
CA GLU A 70 4.86 17.47 1.73
C GLU A 70 4.42 16.00 1.87
N VAL A 71 4.10 15.32 0.76
CA VAL A 71 3.65 13.93 0.75
C VAL A 71 4.82 13.01 0.38
N GLU A 72 5.19 12.14 1.32
CA GLU A 72 6.11 11.03 1.07
C GLU A 72 5.40 9.91 0.31
N HIS A 73 6.00 9.39 -0.76
CA HIS A 73 5.51 8.20 -1.46
C HIS A 73 6.38 7.00 -1.10
N THR A 74 5.96 6.25 -0.09
CA THR A 74 6.66 5.06 0.40
C THR A 74 6.15 3.81 -0.30
N LEU A 75 7.05 2.86 -0.59
CA LEU A 75 6.73 1.51 -1.03
C LEU A 75 7.06 0.51 0.08
N ILE A 76 6.12 -0.40 0.37
CA ILE A 76 6.36 -1.56 1.22
C ILE A 76 6.38 -2.78 0.33
N TRP A 77 7.57 -3.27 0.00
CA TRP A 77 7.77 -4.51 -0.73
C TRP A 77 7.74 -5.69 0.22
N THR A 78 7.14 -6.79 -0.22
CA THR A 78 7.01 -8.02 0.58
C THR A 78 7.33 -9.26 -0.24
N LYS A 79 8.01 -10.21 0.40
CA LYS A 79 8.24 -11.57 -0.16
C LYS A 79 7.03 -12.49 -0.05
N VAL A 80 6.08 -12.17 0.82
CA VAL A 80 4.83 -12.92 1.02
C VAL A 80 3.67 -12.22 0.31
N PRO A 81 2.67 -12.96 -0.21
CA PRO A 81 1.60 -12.37 -1.00
C PRO A 81 0.70 -11.46 -0.16
N ILE A 82 0.20 -10.38 -0.76
CA ILE A 82 -0.80 -9.50 -0.13
C ILE A 82 -2.22 -10.05 -0.39
N TYR A 83 -2.48 -10.48 -1.63
CA TYR A 83 -3.70 -11.19 -1.98
C TYR A 83 -3.55 -12.67 -1.63
N HIS A 84 -4.38 -13.19 -0.72
CA HIS A 84 -4.34 -14.58 -0.28
C HIS A 84 -5.77 -15.11 -0.08
N PRO A 85 -6.07 -16.40 -0.36
CA PRO A 85 -7.41 -16.96 -0.20
C PRO A 85 -8.05 -16.81 1.20
N ASP A 86 -7.23 -16.75 2.25
CA ASP A 86 -7.73 -16.53 3.63
C ASP A 86 -8.17 -15.08 3.89
N LEU A 87 -7.73 -14.15 3.04
CA LEU A 87 -8.04 -12.72 3.11
C LEU A 87 -9.10 -12.32 2.09
N VAL A 88 -8.97 -12.80 0.86
CA VAL A 88 -9.83 -12.44 -0.28
C VAL A 88 -10.86 -13.54 -0.50
N ASP A 89 -12.12 -13.22 -0.21
CA ASP A 89 -13.23 -14.13 -0.48
C ASP A 89 -13.42 -14.29 -2.00
N PRO A 90 -13.63 -15.52 -2.51
CA PRO A 90 -13.83 -15.76 -3.93
C PRO A 90 -14.96 -14.93 -4.56
N SER A 91 -15.99 -14.57 -3.79
CA SER A 91 -17.12 -13.76 -4.27
C SER A 91 -16.74 -12.31 -4.62
N ILE A 92 -15.62 -11.79 -4.10
CA ILE A 92 -15.10 -10.46 -4.40
C ILE A 92 -13.83 -10.48 -5.25
N GLN A 93 -13.32 -11.65 -5.65
CA GLN A 93 -12.06 -11.79 -6.38
C GLN A 93 -12.02 -10.91 -7.64
N ALA A 94 -13.06 -10.96 -8.48
CA ALA A 94 -13.15 -10.16 -9.70
C ALA A 94 -13.08 -8.65 -9.43
N ARG A 95 -13.62 -8.20 -8.29
CA ARG A 95 -13.52 -6.81 -7.86
C ARG A 95 -12.10 -6.48 -7.42
N ILE A 96 -11.43 -7.32 -6.65
CA ILE A 96 -10.04 -7.10 -6.25
C ILE A 96 -9.11 -7.08 -7.47
N ASP A 97 -9.34 -7.95 -8.45
CA ASP A 97 -8.58 -7.98 -9.70
C ASP A 97 -8.77 -6.70 -10.54
N GLN A 98 -9.92 -6.04 -10.39
CA GLN A 98 -10.31 -4.82 -11.08
C GLN A 98 -9.95 -3.53 -10.31
N ASP A 99 -10.07 -3.51 -8.99
CA ASP A 99 -9.98 -2.27 -8.21
C ASP A 99 -8.73 -2.25 -7.32
N GLY A 100 -8.17 -3.42 -6.98
CA GLY A 100 -7.10 -3.55 -6.00
C GLY A 100 -7.63 -3.40 -4.57
N LEU A 101 -6.76 -2.92 -3.67
CA LEU A 101 -7.13 -2.57 -2.29
C LEU A 101 -6.66 -1.15 -2.00
N CYS A 102 -7.39 -0.42 -1.17
CA CYS A 102 -6.96 0.88 -0.68
C CYS A 102 -7.55 1.20 0.69
N GLY A 103 -7.02 2.23 1.32
CA GLY A 103 -7.55 2.77 2.56
C GLY A 103 -6.85 4.04 2.98
N PHE A 104 -7.36 4.63 4.06
CA PHE A 104 -6.85 5.87 4.64
C PHE A 104 -6.67 5.72 6.15
N THR A 105 -5.70 6.40 6.75
CA THR A 105 -5.49 6.44 8.20
C THR A 105 -5.19 7.86 8.66
N GLY A 106 -5.57 8.21 9.89
CA GLY A 106 -5.22 9.48 10.51
C GLY A 106 -5.91 10.71 9.89
N ASN A 107 -6.94 10.55 9.08
CA ASN A 107 -7.64 11.69 8.49
C ASN A 107 -8.46 12.44 9.56
N ASP A 108 -8.37 13.77 9.56
CA ASP A 108 -9.20 14.63 10.43
C ASP A 108 -10.61 14.86 9.86
N SER A 109 -10.81 14.51 8.58
CA SER A 109 -12.08 14.56 7.89
C SER A 109 -12.28 13.32 7.02
N PRO A 110 -13.51 12.96 6.63
CA PRO A 110 -13.75 11.84 5.75
C PRO A 110 -12.93 11.96 4.44
N PRO A 111 -12.49 10.82 3.85
CA PRO A 111 -11.78 10.86 2.59
C PRO A 111 -12.62 11.55 1.51
N PRO A 112 -11.98 12.21 0.51
CA PRO A 112 -12.69 12.94 -0.53
C PRO A 112 -13.67 12.02 -1.26
N SER A 113 -14.91 12.48 -1.37
CA SER A 113 -15.98 11.73 -2.03
C SER A 113 -15.76 11.66 -3.55
N PRO A 114 -16.09 10.53 -4.21
CA PRO A 114 -16.15 10.43 -5.66
C PRO A 114 -17.04 11.50 -6.33
N SER A 115 -17.94 12.14 -5.57
CA SER A 115 -18.73 13.28 -6.06
C SER A 115 -17.86 14.48 -6.50
N ASN A 116 -16.62 14.56 -6.05
CA ASN A 116 -15.67 15.60 -6.46
C ASN A 116 -15.00 15.30 -7.81
N LEU A 117 -15.09 14.07 -8.32
CA LEU A 117 -14.46 13.66 -9.58
C LEU A 117 -14.78 14.60 -10.77
N PRO A 118 -16.02 15.07 -10.98
CA PRO A 118 -16.34 15.95 -12.11
C PRO A 118 -15.56 17.26 -12.14
N SER A 119 -15.14 17.81 -11.00
CA SER A 119 -14.35 19.05 -10.98
C SER A 119 -12.89 18.82 -11.36
N CYS A 120 -12.38 17.58 -11.24
CA CYS A 120 -11.01 17.21 -11.59
C CYS A 120 -10.86 16.78 -13.06
N LEU A 121 -11.92 16.23 -13.67
CA LEU A 121 -11.87 15.67 -15.03
C LEU A 121 -11.40 16.66 -16.12
N PRO A 122 -11.76 17.95 -16.12
CA PRO A 122 -11.30 18.87 -17.14
C PRO A 122 -9.77 18.96 -17.24
N ALA A 123 -9.06 18.86 -16.11
CA ALA A 123 -7.59 18.90 -16.08
C ALA A 123 -6.95 17.62 -16.66
N LEU A 124 -7.70 16.52 -16.72
CA LEU A 124 -7.23 15.23 -17.23
C LEU A 124 -7.69 14.95 -18.67
N ALA A 125 -8.56 15.80 -19.22
CA ALA A 125 -9.15 15.60 -20.55
C ALA A 125 -8.08 15.60 -21.67
N GLU A 126 -7.03 16.42 -21.54
CA GLU A 126 -5.91 16.45 -22.49
C GLU A 126 -5.13 15.13 -22.55
N TRP A 127 -5.22 14.32 -21.49
CA TRP A 127 -4.60 13.00 -21.39
C TRP A 127 -5.57 11.87 -21.82
N GLY A 128 -6.73 12.22 -22.38
CA GLY A 128 -7.75 11.27 -22.83
C GLY A 128 -8.59 10.67 -21.71
N ILE A 129 -8.50 11.20 -20.49
CA ILE A 129 -9.28 10.73 -19.34
C ILE A 129 -10.56 11.57 -19.25
N THR A 130 -11.69 10.95 -19.56
CA THR A 130 -13.03 11.54 -19.47
C THR A 130 -13.95 10.62 -18.68
N LYS A 131 -15.15 11.09 -18.34
CA LYS A 131 -16.13 10.27 -17.61
C LYS A 131 -16.51 9.01 -18.40
N GLU A 132 -16.47 9.07 -19.72
CA GLU A 132 -16.80 7.99 -20.65
C GLU A 132 -15.65 7.00 -20.81
N THR A 133 -14.39 7.44 -20.70
CA THR A 133 -13.21 6.57 -20.84
C THR A 133 -12.76 5.95 -19.52
N MET A 134 -13.20 6.50 -18.38
CA MET A 134 -12.90 5.95 -17.07
C MET A 134 -13.55 4.58 -16.86
N VAL A 135 -12.75 3.63 -16.40
CA VAL A 135 -13.26 2.34 -15.93
C VAL A 135 -13.74 2.49 -14.50
N VAL A 136 -15.06 2.43 -14.32
CA VAL A 136 -15.71 2.59 -13.01
C VAL A 136 -16.43 1.31 -12.66
N SER A 137 -16.02 0.67 -11.56
CA SER A 137 -16.73 -0.46 -11.00
C SER A 137 -18.07 -0.01 -10.39
N SER A 138 -19.09 -0.85 -10.46
CA SER A 138 -20.36 -0.58 -9.77
C SER A 138 -20.11 -0.41 -8.26
N PRO A 139 -20.96 0.34 -7.53
CA PRO A 139 -20.87 0.43 -6.09
C PRO A 139 -20.92 -0.96 -5.44
N ALA A 140 -20.07 -1.20 -4.44
CA ALA A 140 -20.08 -2.45 -3.68
C ALA A 140 -21.31 -2.52 -2.77
N THR A 141 -21.89 -3.71 -2.60
CA THR A 141 -22.91 -3.95 -1.54
C THR A 141 -22.26 -3.87 -0.16
N GLU A 142 -23.06 -3.78 0.91
CA GLU A 142 -22.53 -3.73 2.28
C GLU A 142 -21.73 -5.00 2.63
N GLU A 143 -22.18 -6.17 2.15
CA GLU A 143 -21.46 -7.44 2.32
C GLU A 143 -20.13 -7.42 1.58
N GLN A 144 -20.11 -6.91 0.33
CA GLN A 144 -18.88 -6.77 -0.43
C GLN A 144 -17.91 -5.79 0.23
N LYS A 145 -18.39 -4.66 0.78
CA LYS A 145 -17.56 -3.71 1.52
C LYS A 145 -16.90 -4.38 2.72
N ALA A 146 -17.66 -5.12 3.53
CA ALA A 146 -17.10 -5.84 4.66
C ALA A 146 -16.03 -6.86 4.26
N LEU A 147 -16.18 -7.54 3.11
CA LEU A 147 -15.18 -8.45 2.57
C LEU A 147 -13.94 -7.73 2.03
N ILE A 148 -14.10 -6.57 1.40
CA ILE A 148 -12.99 -5.72 0.92
C ILE A 148 -12.20 -5.19 2.14
N ASP A 149 -12.89 -4.71 3.17
CA ASP A 149 -12.28 -4.27 4.42
C ASP A 149 -11.50 -5.41 5.08
N LYS A 150 -12.11 -6.61 5.12
CA LYS A 150 -11.44 -7.83 5.60
C LYS A 150 -10.18 -8.15 4.79
N ALA A 151 -10.20 -7.98 3.47
CA ALA A 151 -9.05 -8.23 2.61
C ALA A 151 -7.92 -7.21 2.80
N GLY A 152 -8.27 -5.94 3.04
CA GLY A 152 -7.32 -4.84 3.27
C GLY A 152 -6.82 -4.69 4.71
N ARG A 153 -7.44 -5.37 5.69
CA ARG A 153 -7.22 -5.14 7.13
C ARG A 153 -5.77 -5.22 7.58
N GLU A 154 -5.00 -6.13 7.00
CA GLU A 154 -3.61 -6.38 7.40
C GLU A 154 -2.69 -5.24 6.93
N VAL A 155 -2.91 -4.76 5.70
CA VAL A 155 -2.24 -3.57 5.16
C VAL A 155 -2.62 -2.35 5.99
N HIS A 156 -3.91 -2.17 6.25
CA HIS A 156 -4.40 -1.05 7.06
C HIS A 156 -3.75 -1.02 8.45
N ARG A 157 -3.71 -2.17 9.13
CA ARG A 157 -3.11 -2.30 10.47
C ARG A 157 -1.61 -2.03 10.46
N PHE A 158 -0.90 -2.55 9.46
CA PHE A 158 0.54 -2.28 9.30
C PHE A 158 0.80 -0.77 9.14
N VAL A 159 0.05 -0.10 8.25
CA VAL A 159 0.19 1.34 8.00
C VAL A 159 -0.10 2.15 9.26
N LYS A 160 -1.22 1.88 9.94
CA LYS A 160 -1.59 2.55 11.19
C LYS A 160 -0.54 2.40 12.30
N ASN A 161 0.12 1.24 12.39
CA ASN A 161 1.16 1.01 13.39
C ASN A 161 2.46 1.77 13.08
N ARG A 162 2.79 1.93 11.79
CA ARG A 162 4.01 2.61 11.35
C ARG A 162 3.86 4.13 11.33
N TRP A 163 2.76 4.64 10.80
CA TRP A 163 2.43 6.07 10.74
C TRP A 163 1.38 6.40 11.80
N LYS A 164 1.85 6.88 12.96
CA LYS A 164 0.97 7.22 14.09
C LYS A 164 -0.04 8.29 13.67
N GLU A 165 -1.32 7.97 13.80
CA GLU A 165 -2.43 8.84 13.37
C GLU A 165 -2.49 10.22 14.08
N SER A 166 -1.78 10.37 15.21
CA SER A 166 -1.62 11.67 15.89
C SER A 166 -0.75 12.64 15.10
N ASP A 167 0.24 12.12 14.38
CA ASP A 167 1.30 12.91 13.75
C ASP A 167 1.20 12.83 12.22
N TRP A 168 0.48 11.83 11.69
CA TRP A 168 0.43 11.49 10.28
C TRP A 168 -0.99 11.27 9.77
N GLU A 169 -1.20 11.63 8.51
CA GLU A 169 -2.28 11.09 7.70
C GLU A 169 -1.70 10.27 6.55
N THR A 170 -2.38 9.19 6.17
CA THR A 170 -1.95 8.35 5.06
C THR A 170 -3.10 7.96 4.14
N ALA A 171 -2.74 7.77 2.87
CA ALA A 171 -3.53 7.03 1.90
C ALA A 171 -2.66 5.89 1.38
N TRP A 172 -3.17 4.66 1.40
CA TRP A 172 -2.43 3.50 0.90
C TRP A 172 -3.25 2.74 -0.13
N PHE A 173 -2.55 2.08 -1.06
CA PHE A 173 -3.18 1.20 -2.03
C PHE A 173 -2.24 0.08 -2.49
N VAL A 174 -2.86 -1.02 -2.88
CA VAL A 174 -2.23 -2.14 -3.57
C VAL A 174 -2.81 -2.15 -4.96
N ASN A 175 -1.96 -1.93 -5.96
CA ASN A 175 -2.40 -1.95 -7.36
C ASN A 175 -3.04 -3.29 -7.69
N PRO A 176 -4.17 -3.29 -8.42
CA PRO A 176 -4.75 -4.52 -8.91
C PRO A 176 -3.72 -5.26 -9.78
N PRO A 177 -3.73 -6.61 -9.80
CA PRO A 177 -2.73 -7.41 -10.51
C PRO A 177 -2.48 -6.97 -11.97
N ARG A 178 -3.52 -6.55 -12.70
CA ARG A 178 -3.41 -6.11 -14.10
C ARG A 178 -2.63 -4.81 -14.31
N LEU A 179 -2.47 -3.98 -13.27
CA LEU A 179 -1.80 -2.68 -13.33
C LEU A 179 -0.40 -2.70 -12.67
N GLN A 180 0.04 -3.84 -12.14
CA GLN A 180 1.34 -3.92 -11.47
C GLN A 180 2.50 -3.90 -12.47
N SER A 181 3.37 -2.89 -12.36
CA SER A 181 4.56 -2.74 -13.21
C SER A 181 5.67 -3.76 -12.92
N VAL A 182 5.63 -4.41 -11.76
CA VAL A 182 6.59 -5.46 -11.36
C VAL A 182 5.81 -6.74 -10.98
N PRO A 183 5.30 -7.49 -11.98
CA PRO A 183 4.57 -8.73 -11.72
C PRO A 183 5.43 -9.72 -10.93
N GLY A 184 4.81 -10.41 -9.97
CA GLY A 184 5.47 -11.41 -9.13
C GLY A 184 6.22 -10.84 -7.92
N LEU A 185 6.23 -9.50 -7.74
CA LEU A 185 6.78 -8.88 -6.54
C LEU A 185 5.76 -7.95 -5.89
N ALA A 186 5.13 -8.45 -4.83
CA ALA A 186 4.04 -7.76 -4.15
C ALA A 186 4.54 -6.50 -3.43
N HIS A 187 3.80 -5.41 -3.58
CA HIS A 187 4.11 -4.13 -2.95
C HIS A 187 2.85 -3.31 -2.65
N ILE A 188 2.95 -2.51 -1.59
CA ILE A 188 1.95 -1.54 -1.17
C ILE A 188 2.53 -0.15 -1.41
N HIS A 189 1.72 0.74 -1.97
CA HIS A 189 2.00 2.17 -2.04
C HIS A 189 1.39 2.86 -0.82
N VAL A 190 2.16 3.72 -0.17
CA VAL A 190 1.68 4.56 0.94
C VAL A 190 2.08 6.00 0.66
N PHE A 191 1.09 6.87 0.55
CA PHE A 191 1.25 8.31 0.60
C PHE A 191 1.10 8.76 2.05
N ALA A 192 2.14 9.37 2.61
CA ALA A 192 2.14 9.82 4.00
C ALA A 192 2.43 11.32 4.07
N ARG A 193 1.58 12.06 4.79
CA ARG A 193 1.78 13.49 5.05
C ARG A 193 1.86 13.71 6.56
N HIS A 194 2.88 14.44 7.00
CA HIS A 194 2.97 14.87 8.40
C HIS A 194 1.96 15.98 8.68
N LYS A 195 1.32 15.95 9.84
CA LYS A 195 0.35 16.96 10.30
C LYS A 195 1.02 18.24 10.81
#